data_AF-D0N247-F1
#
_entry.id   AF-D0N247-F1
#
_cell.length_a   1.000
_cell.length_b   1.000
_cell.length_c   1.000
_cell.angle_alpha   90.00
_cell.angle_beta   90.00
_cell.angle_gamma   90.00
#
_symmetry.space_group_name_H-M   'P 1'
#
loop_
_entity.id
_entity.type
_entity.pdbx_description
1 polymer ?
#
loop_
_entity_poly.entity_id
_entity_poly.type
_entity_poly.pdbx_seq_one_letter_code
_entity_poly.pdbx_strand_id
1 'polypeptide(L)'
;MTDISLYGPAAGEAASSPLYRALCVRSGNVVALGMQKTASVNCAGMALFRVFQGNVEVLGFRPPLGVYFSLHSPKWNNLLVIEGRPGNEETQAPFGPMNVSLLQGMEPNLHPEAVNEDQEIAADKLAMQLVDAFPIVLVLRAIPLTYGNIMSFYENTRPEKPSAVLPGFKMIVSKHNQNLLSELTAGFDYTSAAPPTTDPSHYDWKSPERVLAELVVVDSFKTLNFTEPWQATVDRLQASLVAQNPQKIVVCGGKGVGKSTFCRYLVNTLLSKFDTVAFLDTDLGQSELTPSGLVALHALTTPLLGPGFAHMKHPIRSFFCGNTNPGNDPLYYMKAVKGLLRLQRACVPLVINTDGWIKSMGHDLLCHVIQETNPDHVVQLVAATKNKQFDVPTEGRWRIHAVPPWDPVGVTQPPRSSKELRVYRSHSYFLSRVRCDLPRSQLQNLHVLSEKNRVDRDIYRAYAQLTPFAVSFDHVDVAFAGSSVAPSQLLFSLNASVVGLCVNPDYKPVEQDEAESREGPPRIVLQPVHAPCLGVGIIRAVDAQQRQLFILSPLPLSVLKRINLLIRSSMPLDSILLSAQEPAQAPYIVTDVVASDGTGSAVMQSRNNLKRKRDGK
;
A
#
# COMPACT_ATOMS: atom_id res chain seq x y z
N MET A 1 22.78 -30.37 -1.88
CA MET A 1 24.05 -30.54 -1.16
C MET A 1 25.13 -30.65 -2.19
N THR A 2 25.78 -29.52 -2.46
CA THR A 2 27.11 -29.43 -3.06
C THR A 2 27.60 -28.03 -2.73
N ASP A 3 28.67 -27.99 -1.96
CA ASP A 3 29.31 -26.85 -1.35
C ASP A 3 29.86 -25.85 -2.36
N ILE A 4 29.77 -24.55 -2.03
CA ILE A 4 30.70 -23.53 -2.52
C ILE A 4 31.16 -22.73 -1.31
N SER A 5 32.22 -23.25 -0.68
CA SER A 5 33.22 -22.44 0.02
C SER A 5 34.55 -22.68 -0.70
N LEU A 6 35.39 -21.64 -0.74
CA LEU A 6 36.81 -21.58 -1.13
C LEU A 6 37.05 -20.55 -2.24
N TYR A 7 37.35 -19.31 -1.84
CA TYR A 7 38.63 -18.65 -2.08
C TYR A 7 38.74 -17.50 -1.06
N GLY A 8 39.57 -17.69 -0.04
CA GLY A 8 40.12 -16.58 0.75
C GLY A 8 41.25 -15.91 -0.05
N PRO A 9 41.49 -14.60 0.11
CA PRO A 9 42.50 -13.92 -0.68
C PRO A 9 43.90 -14.40 -0.29
N ALA A 10 44.72 -14.63 -1.29
CA ALA A 10 46.15 -14.82 -1.13
C ALA A 10 46.77 -13.51 -0.60
N ALA A 11 47.75 -13.63 0.30
CA ALA A 11 48.45 -12.50 0.88
C ALA A 11 49.11 -11.63 -0.21
N GLY A 12 48.71 -10.36 -0.31
CA GLY A 12 49.35 -9.38 -1.18
C GLY A 12 48.44 -8.48 -2.04
N GLU A 13 47.12 -8.54 -1.92
CA GLU A 13 46.22 -7.66 -2.69
C GLU A 13 45.88 -6.36 -1.95
N ALA A 14 45.97 -5.24 -2.67
CA ALA A 14 45.60 -3.91 -2.23
C ALA A 14 44.23 -3.88 -1.54
N ALA A 15 44.09 -3.05 -0.50
CA ALA A 15 42.85 -2.90 0.27
C ALA A 15 41.64 -2.81 -0.68
N SER A 16 40.74 -3.80 -0.58
CA SER A 16 39.56 -3.89 -1.42
C SER A 16 38.73 -2.60 -1.28
N SER A 17 38.27 -2.06 -2.42
CA SER A 17 37.45 -0.84 -2.40
C SER A 17 36.19 -1.08 -1.55
N PRO A 18 35.77 -0.10 -0.73
CA PRO A 18 34.62 -0.27 0.14
C PRO A 18 33.36 -0.59 -0.67
N LEU A 19 32.51 -1.48 -0.13
CA LEU A 19 31.28 -1.92 -0.79
C LEU A 19 30.24 -0.79 -0.90
N TYR A 20 30.22 0.10 0.10
CA TYR A 20 29.34 1.25 0.20
C TYR A 20 30.09 2.47 0.71
N ARG A 21 29.64 3.67 0.32
CA ARG A 21 29.99 4.93 0.98
C ARG A 21 28.77 5.85 0.99
N ALA A 22 28.49 6.48 2.12
CA ALA A 22 27.33 7.36 2.29
C ALA A 22 27.75 8.76 2.73
N LEU A 23 27.12 9.77 2.16
CA LEU A 23 27.29 11.19 2.51
C LEU A 23 25.90 11.77 2.79
N CYS A 24 25.74 12.61 3.81
CA CYS A 24 24.45 13.24 4.09
C CYS A 24 24.50 14.76 3.95
N VAL A 25 23.40 15.36 3.50
CA VAL A 25 23.24 16.81 3.50
C VAL A 25 23.13 17.34 4.94
N ARG A 26 23.31 18.65 5.11
CA ARG A 26 23.28 19.33 6.41
C ARG A 26 22.06 19.00 7.29
N SER A 27 20.88 18.78 6.71
CA SER A 27 19.67 18.42 7.47
C SER A 27 19.60 16.96 7.92
N GLY A 28 20.45 16.08 7.39
CA GLY A 28 20.37 14.63 7.59
C GLY A 28 19.20 13.94 6.88
N ASN A 29 18.34 14.68 6.16
CA ASN A 29 17.15 14.13 5.50
C ASN A 29 17.42 13.56 4.11
N VAL A 30 18.59 13.83 3.53
CA VAL A 30 19.00 13.33 2.21
C VAL A 30 20.38 12.72 2.31
N VAL A 31 20.55 11.55 1.70
CA VAL A 31 21.80 10.78 1.68
C VAL A 31 22.16 10.42 0.25
N ALA A 32 23.37 10.75 -0.17
CA ALA A 32 24.00 10.19 -1.37
C ALA A 32 24.72 8.88 -0.97
N LEU A 33 24.40 7.79 -1.64
CA LEU A 33 24.93 6.45 -1.37
C LEU A 33 25.61 5.89 -2.63
N GLY A 34 26.93 5.72 -2.57
CA GLY A 34 27.70 4.99 -3.56
C GLY A 34 27.72 3.50 -3.22
N MET A 35 27.55 2.64 -4.21
CA MET A 35 27.59 1.18 -4.04
C MET A 35 28.24 0.47 -5.24
N GLN A 36 28.85 -0.69 -4.98
CA GLN A 36 29.42 -1.53 -6.04
C GLN A 36 28.34 -2.29 -6.83
N LYS A 37 28.66 -2.73 -8.06
CA LYS A 37 27.72 -3.41 -8.97
C LYS A 37 27.08 -4.67 -8.38
N THR A 38 27.83 -5.41 -7.57
CA THR A 38 27.39 -6.67 -6.95
C THR A 38 26.68 -6.46 -5.62
N ALA A 39 26.61 -5.22 -5.14
CA ALA A 39 26.01 -4.91 -3.86
C ALA A 39 24.48 -4.82 -3.96
N SER A 40 23.81 -4.99 -2.81
CA SER A 40 22.37 -4.89 -2.69
C SER A 40 21.95 -4.23 -1.38
N VAL A 41 20.93 -3.38 -1.45
CA VAL A 41 20.43 -2.62 -0.30
C VAL A 41 19.12 -3.23 0.17
N ASN A 42 19.14 -3.97 1.29
CA ASN A 42 17.91 -4.43 1.93
C ASN A 42 17.26 -3.27 2.67
N CYS A 43 16.15 -2.80 2.14
CA CYS A 43 15.49 -1.60 2.60
C CYS A 43 14.54 -1.92 3.76
N ALA A 44 14.66 -1.23 4.89
CA ALA A 44 13.66 -1.27 5.96
C ALA A 44 13.22 0.14 6.32
N GLY A 45 11.93 0.40 6.21
CA GLY A 45 11.36 1.72 6.42
C GLY A 45 10.76 2.30 5.15
N MET A 46 10.79 3.63 5.04
CA MET A 46 10.26 4.35 3.89
C MET A 46 11.19 5.48 3.46
N ALA A 47 11.42 5.61 2.16
CA ALA A 47 12.25 6.67 1.58
C ALA A 47 11.82 6.95 0.13
N LEU A 48 12.05 8.18 -0.33
CA LEU A 48 12.16 8.45 -1.76
C LEU A 48 13.57 8.05 -2.20
N PHE A 49 13.70 7.44 -3.37
CA PHE A 49 15.00 7.17 -3.96
C PHE A 49 15.03 7.54 -5.43
N ARG A 50 16.20 8.02 -5.90
CA ARG A 50 16.51 8.20 -7.32
C ARG A 50 17.88 7.63 -7.62
N VAL A 51 18.08 7.18 -8.85
CA VAL A 51 19.39 6.77 -9.36
C VAL A 51 20.07 8.00 -9.94
N PHE A 52 21.19 8.41 -9.36
CA PHE A 52 22.01 9.50 -9.89
C PHE A 52 22.95 9.02 -10.99
N GLN A 53 23.58 7.86 -10.78
CA GLN A 53 24.47 7.18 -11.72
C GLN A 53 24.30 5.67 -11.62
N GLY A 54 24.52 4.96 -12.74
CA GLY A 54 24.48 3.51 -12.81
C GLY A 54 23.06 2.98 -13.02
N ASN A 55 22.86 1.71 -12.67
CA ASN A 55 21.60 1.03 -12.91
C ASN A 55 21.26 0.12 -11.73
N VAL A 56 19.99 0.07 -11.37
CA VAL A 56 19.49 -0.80 -10.29
C VAL A 56 18.18 -1.45 -10.69
N GLU A 57 17.80 -2.48 -9.96
CA GLU A 57 16.50 -3.13 -10.08
C GLU A 57 15.84 -3.22 -8.71
N VAL A 58 14.56 -2.89 -8.64
CA VAL A 58 13.75 -2.96 -7.42
C VAL A 58 12.42 -3.62 -7.76
N LEU A 59 12.17 -4.81 -7.23
CA LEU A 59 10.90 -5.52 -7.44
C LEU A 59 10.53 -5.66 -8.95
N GLY A 60 11.51 -5.99 -9.79
CA GLY A 60 11.34 -6.11 -11.25
C GLY A 60 11.29 -4.79 -12.03
N PHE A 61 11.25 -3.64 -11.34
CA PHE A 61 11.28 -2.33 -11.97
C PHE A 61 12.72 -1.83 -12.11
N ARG A 62 13.03 -1.20 -13.26
CA ARG A 62 14.30 -0.50 -13.51
C ARG A 62 14.05 1.00 -13.56
N PRO A 63 14.35 1.75 -12.49
CA PRO A 63 14.11 3.18 -12.45
C PRO A 63 14.97 3.93 -13.47
N PRO A 64 14.41 4.92 -14.19
CA PRO A 64 15.21 5.85 -14.97
C PRO A 64 16.08 6.74 -14.05
N LEU A 65 17.16 7.28 -14.62
CA LEU A 65 18.06 8.20 -13.92
C LEU A 65 17.33 9.50 -13.53
N GLY A 66 17.65 10.04 -12.36
CA GLY A 66 17.21 11.37 -11.89
C GLY A 66 15.78 11.46 -11.34
N VAL A 67 14.96 10.42 -11.53
CA VAL A 67 13.54 10.41 -11.11
C VAL A 67 13.37 9.78 -9.72
N TYR A 68 12.64 10.47 -8.83
CA TYR A 68 12.30 9.93 -7.51
C TYR A 68 11.13 8.95 -7.58
N PHE A 69 11.25 7.85 -6.83
CA PHE A 69 10.19 6.89 -6.56
C PHE A 69 10.06 6.67 -5.05
N SER A 70 8.82 6.54 -4.57
CA SER A 70 8.56 6.14 -3.19
C SER A 70 8.80 4.66 -3.00
N LEU A 71 9.58 4.33 -1.97
CA LEU A 71 9.84 2.97 -1.52
C LEU A 71 9.29 2.81 -0.11
N HIS A 72 8.35 1.89 0.07
CA HIS A 72 7.75 1.55 1.36
C HIS A 72 8.01 0.08 1.70
N SER A 73 9.01 -0.17 2.54
CA SER A 73 9.48 -1.49 2.92
C SER A 73 9.37 -1.70 4.44
N PRO A 74 8.15 -1.85 4.99
CA PRO A 74 7.95 -2.02 6.43
C PRO A 74 8.76 -3.20 6.98
N LYS A 75 9.52 -2.98 8.05
CA LYS A 75 10.41 -3.99 8.67
C LYS A 75 9.72 -5.30 9.02
N TRP A 76 8.45 -5.22 9.42
CA TRP A 76 7.69 -6.39 9.80
C TRP A 76 7.35 -7.29 8.60
N ASN A 77 7.45 -6.80 7.36
CA ASN A 77 7.15 -7.52 6.12
C ASN A 77 8.42 -8.02 5.40
N ASN A 78 8.25 -8.72 4.28
CA ASN A 78 9.36 -9.01 3.37
C ASN A 78 9.90 -7.71 2.78
N LEU A 79 11.19 -7.47 2.99
CA LEU A 79 11.86 -6.25 2.59
C LEU A 79 12.03 -6.19 1.08
N LEU A 80 11.89 -4.97 0.55
CA LEU A 80 12.35 -4.61 -0.78
C LEU A 80 13.87 -4.55 -0.80
N VAL A 81 14.45 -4.93 -1.93
CA VAL A 81 15.89 -4.92 -2.17
C VAL A 81 16.15 -4.06 -3.39
N ILE A 82 17.10 -3.14 -3.27
CA ILE A 82 17.68 -2.43 -4.41
C ILE A 82 18.91 -3.22 -4.83
N GLU A 83 18.87 -3.82 -6.01
CA GLU A 83 19.96 -4.63 -6.55
C GLU A 83 20.74 -3.86 -7.60
N GLY A 84 22.06 -3.85 -7.52
CA GLY A 84 22.89 -3.30 -8.59
C GLY A 84 22.73 -4.07 -9.91
N ARG A 85 22.73 -3.33 -11.02
CA ARG A 85 22.74 -3.86 -12.38
C ARG A 85 23.81 -3.14 -13.21
N PRO A 86 24.40 -3.79 -14.23
CA PRO A 86 25.31 -3.10 -15.13
C PRO A 86 24.57 -2.06 -15.99
N GLY A 87 25.30 -1.02 -16.40
CA GLY A 87 24.84 0.02 -17.33
C GLY A 87 24.72 1.41 -16.71
N ASN A 88 24.78 2.43 -17.57
CA ASN A 88 24.66 3.86 -17.25
C ASN A 88 25.69 4.40 -16.23
N GLU A 89 26.87 3.80 -16.17
CA GLU A 89 27.93 4.21 -15.23
C GLU A 89 28.55 5.57 -15.60
N GLU A 90 28.44 5.98 -16.86
CA GLU A 90 29.02 7.24 -17.36
C GLU A 90 28.03 8.40 -17.37
N THR A 91 26.74 8.14 -17.07
CA THR A 91 25.67 9.13 -17.15
C THR A 91 25.23 9.56 -15.77
N GLN A 92 25.33 10.86 -15.47
CA GLN A 92 24.81 11.46 -14.25
C GLN A 92 23.51 12.21 -14.53
N ALA A 93 22.55 12.11 -13.60
CA ALA A 93 21.26 12.81 -13.70
C ALA A 93 20.99 13.66 -12.45
N PRO A 94 21.39 14.95 -12.47
CA PRO A 94 21.07 15.88 -11.40
C PRO A 94 19.57 16.16 -11.31
N PHE A 95 19.12 16.65 -10.15
CA PHE A 95 17.73 16.92 -9.88
C PHE A 95 17.35 18.35 -10.26
N GLY A 96 16.48 18.51 -11.26
CA GLY A 96 16.02 19.82 -11.74
C GLY A 96 14.51 20.06 -11.60
N PRO A 97 14.02 21.23 -12.07
CA PRO A 97 12.63 21.65 -11.93
C PRO A 97 11.60 20.67 -12.52
N MET A 98 11.91 20.02 -13.65
CA MET A 98 11.04 19.00 -14.25
C MET A 98 10.87 17.78 -13.34
N ASN A 99 11.90 17.41 -12.58
CA ASN A 99 11.82 16.30 -11.65
C ASN A 99 10.94 16.63 -10.44
N VAL A 100 10.90 17.90 -10.01
CA VAL A 100 9.98 18.37 -8.96
C VAL A 100 8.53 18.21 -9.41
N SER A 101 8.20 18.68 -10.62
CA SER A 101 6.85 18.55 -11.18
C SER A 101 6.45 17.09 -11.36
N LEU A 102 7.39 16.25 -11.83
CA LEU A 102 7.16 14.82 -11.97
C LEU A 102 6.89 14.15 -10.61
N LEU A 103 7.73 14.41 -9.60
CA LEU A 103 7.53 13.88 -8.24
C LEU A 103 6.17 14.31 -7.66
N GLN A 104 5.78 15.57 -7.80
CA GLN A 104 4.48 16.03 -7.32
C GLN A 104 3.30 15.34 -8.02
N GLY A 105 3.44 15.03 -9.32
CA GLY A 105 2.45 14.27 -10.07
C GLY A 105 2.39 12.79 -9.66
N MET A 106 3.54 12.19 -9.34
CA MET A 106 3.64 10.79 -8.91
C MET A 106 3.21 10.58 -7.46
N GLU A 107 3.44 11.58 -6.60
CA GLU A 107 3.17 11.56 -5.16
C GLU A 107 2.30 12.77 -4.76
N PRO A 108 1.01 12.80 -5.14
CA PRO A 108 0.13 13.95 -4.91
C PRO A 108 -0.17 14.22 -3.43
N ASN A 109 0.13 13.27 -2.54
CA ASN A 109 -0.01 13.42 -1.09
C ASN A 109 1.29 13.84 -0.40
N LEU A 110 2.40 13.91 -1.13
CA LEU A 110 3.65 14.44 -0.60
C LEU A 110 3.49 15.94 -0.37
N HIS A 111 3.82 16.38 0.84
CA HIS A 111 3.72 17.80 1.19
C HIS A 111 4.71 18.62 0.34
N PRO A 112 4.38 19.81 -0.17
CA PRO A 112 5.29 20.60 -1.00
C PRO A 112 6.65 20.87 -0.35
N GLU A 113 6.67 21.12 0.96
CA GLU A 113 7.89 21.31 1.77
C GLU A 113 8.76 20.04 1.92
N ALA A 114 8.29 18.87 1.46
CA ALA A 114 9.05 17.63 1.52
C ALA A 114 10.29 17.65 0.62
N VAL A 115 10.29 18.50 -0.41
CA VAL A 115 11.40 18.70 -1.34
C VAL A 115 11.90 20.12 -1.16
N ASN A 116 13.19 20.26 -0.90
CA ASN A 116 13.85 21.55 -0.75
C ASN A 116 14.97 21.61 -1.79
N GLU A 117 14.96 22.66 -2.63
CA GLU A 117 15.87 22.81 -3.76
C GLU A 117 17.34 22.88 -3.31
N ASP A 118 17.65 23.61 -2.24
CA ASP A 118 19.01 23.69 -1.70
C ASP A 118 19.52 22.33 -1.22
N GLN A 119 18.66 21.52 -0.62
CA GLN A 119 18.99 20.14 -0.23
C GLN A 119 19.23 19.24 -1.44
N GLU A 120 18.50 19.42 -2.54
CA GLU A 120 18.73 18.63 -3.76
C GLU A 120 20.03 19.04 -4.45
N ILE A 121 20.33 20.34 -4.53
CA ILE A 121 21.62 20.84 -5.04
C ILE A 121 22.78 20.30 -4.19
N ALA A 122 22.63 20.32 -2.86
CA ALA A 122 23.61 19.75 -1.95
C ALA A 122 23.76 18.23 -2.15
N ALA A 123 22.65 17.51 -2.33
CA ALA A 123 22.66 16.08 -2.58
C ALA A 123 23.37 15.72 -3.90
N ASP A 124 23.14 16.48 -4.98
CA ASP A 124 23.84 16.29 -6.26
C ASP A 124 25.35 16.55 -6.13
N LYS A 125 25.76 17.59 -5.39
CA LYS A 125 27.18 17.84 -5.11
C LYS A 125 27.84 16.69 -4.34
N LEU A 126 27.14 16.10 -3.36
CA LEU A 126 27.63 14.93 -2.63
C LEU A 126 27.66 13.69 -3.52
N ALA A 127 26.64 13.48 -4.36
CA ALA A 127 26.60 12.38 -5.31
C ALA A 127 27.77 12.44 -6.31
N MET A 128 28.10 13.63 -6.81
CA MET A 128 29.26 13.86 -7.67
C MET A 128 30.60 13.51 -7.01
N GLN A 129 30.72 13.52 -5.68
CA GLN A 129 31.95 13.10 -5.00
C GLN A 129 32.12 11.56 -4.99
N LEU A 130 31.08 10.81 -5.35
CA LEU A 130 31.06 9.35 -5.29
C LEU A 130 31.22 8.69 -6.67
N VAL A 131 31.00 9.43 -7.77
CA VAL A 131 30.90 8.87 -9.13
C VAL A 131 32.16 8.15 -9.61
N ASP A 132 33.35 8.64 -9.25
CA ASP A 132 34.62 8.04 -9.69
C ASP A 132 34.95 6.75 -8.92
N ALA A 133 34.48 6.66 -7.68
CA ALA A 133 34.77 5.53 -6.78
C ALA A 133 33.69 4.43 -6.84
N PHE A 134 32.49 4.77 -7.29
CA PHE A 134 31.33 3.87 -7.27
C PHE A 134 30.60 3.84 -8.61
N PRO A 135 30.39 2.65 -9.19
CA PRO A 135 29.67 2.51 -10.45
C PRO A 135 28.17 2.86 -10.34
N ILE A 136 27.61 2.79 -9.14
CA ILE A 136 26.22 3.12 -8.86
C ILE A 136 26.17 4.16 -7.74
N VAL A 137 25.44 5.25 -7.98
CA VAL A 137 25.20 6.30 -6.99
C VAL A 137 23.70 6.53 -6.88
N LEU A 138 23.16 6.39 -5.67
CA LEU A 138 21.77 6.62 -5.34
C LEU A 138 21.64 7.87 -4.48
N VAL A 139 20.51 8.56 -4.60
CA VAL A 139 20.11 9.61 -3.66
C VAL A 139 18.83 9.17 -2.96
N LEU A 140 18.89 9.09 -1.63
CA LEU A 140 17.80 8.69 -0.74
C LEU A 140 17.32 9.91 0.04
N ARG A 141 16.00 10.15 0.07
CA ARG A 141 15.36 11.24 0.81
C ARG A 141 14.32 10.70 1.78
N ALA A 142 14.28 11.27 2.98
CA ALA A 142 13.27 10.94 3.99
C ALA A 142 11.87 11.37 3.53
N ILE A 143 10.88 10.51 3.74
CA ILE A 143 9.47 10.83 3.51
C ILE A 143 8.89 11.46 4.78
N PRO A 144 8.17 12.60 4.70
CA PRO A 144 7.46 13.17 5.84
C PRO A 144 6.53 12.16 6.50
N LEU A 145 6.59 12.08 7.82
CA LEU A 145 5.78 11.14 8.59
C LEU A 145 4.34 11.63 8.72
N THR A 146 3.40 10.75 8.42
CA THR A 146 1.96 10.96 8.60
C THR A 146 1.36 9.78 9.33
N TYR A 147 0.19 9.96 9.95
CA TYR A 147 -0.54 8.83 10.54
C TYR A 147 -0.99 7.81 9.48
N GLY A 148 -0.98 8.17 8.20
CA GLY A 148 -1.23 7.25 7.09
C GLY A 148 -0.05 6.34 6.76
N ASN A 149 1.20 6.80 6.86
CA ASN A 149 2.40 6.03 6.47
C ASN A 149 3.22 5.51 7.65
N ILE A 150 2.86 5.83 8.89
CA ILE A 150 3.56 5.42 10.12
C ILE A 150 3.80 3.91 10.23
N MET A 151 2.94 3.07 9.65
CA MET A 151 3.12 1.61 9.65
C MET A 151 4.29 1.13 8.77
N SER A 152 4.82 1.99 7.90
CA SER A 152 6.04 1.77 7.12
C SER A 152 7.28 2.41 7.73
N PHE A 153 7.14 3.27 8.74
CA PHE A 153 8.29 3.91 9.40
C PHE A 153 9.13 2.88 10.16
N TYR A 154 10.46 2.99 10.07
CA TYR A 154 11.37 2.11 10.80
C TYR A 154 12.53 2.85 11.46
N GLU A 155 12.64 2.65 12.78
CA GLU A 155 13.82 2.97 13.58
C GLU A 155 14.02 1.85 14.62
N ASN A 156 15.28 1.43 14.83
CA ASN A 156 15.61 0.21 15.60
C ASN A 156 16.08 0.44 17.05
N THR A 157 16.03 1.67 17.58
CA THR A 157 16.63 2.08 18.88
C THR A 157 18.15 1.92 18.98
N ARG A 158 18.90 3.03 19.05
CA ARG A 158 20.11 3.13 19.89
C ARG A 158 19.80 4.16 20.98
N PRO A 159 19.85 3.81 22.28
CA PRO A 159 19.19 4.57 23.35
C PRO A 159 19.79 5.94 23.71
N GLU A 160 20.80 6.49 23.02
CA GLU A 160 21.53 7.66 23.55
C GLU A 160 21.84 8.81 22.57
N LYS A 161 21.50 8.72 21.26
CA LYS A 161 21.86 9.81 20.31
C LYS A 161 20.62 10.40 19.60
N PRO A 162 20.38 11.73 19.70
CA PRO A 162 19.16 12.38 19.18
C PRO A 162 19.13 12.60 17.66
N SER A 163 20.24 12.38 16.95
CA SER A 163 20.38 12.75 15.54
C SER A 163 20.52 11.52 14.63
N ALA A 164 19.42 10.98 14.10
CA ALA A 164 19.49 9.89 13.12
C ALA A 164 19.47 10.44 11.68
N VAL A 165 20.50 10.09 10.91
CA VAL A 165 20.49 10.28 9.45
C VAL A 165 19.35 9.48 8.81
N LEU A 166 18.70 10.09 7.82
CA LEU A 166 17.62 9.53 7.02
C LEU A 166 16.51 8.90 7.89
N PRO A 167 15.76 9.71 8.65
CA PRO A 167 14.75 9.21 9.58
C PRO A 167 13.71 8.34 8.89
N GLY A 168 13.30 7.27 9.57
CA GLY A 168 12.29 6.34 9.06
C GLY A 168 12.78 5.30 8.05
N PHE A 169 14.07 5.29 7.70
CA PHE A 169 14.69 4.30 6.80
C PHE A 169 16.04 3.81 7.32
N LYS A 170 16.32 2.51 7.13
CA LYS A 170 17.60 1.87 7.39
C LYS A 170 17.92 0.80 6.34
N MET A 171 19.22 0.60 6.12
CA MET A 171 19.76 -0.53 5.38
C MET A 171 19.96 -1.70 6.34
N ILE A 172 19.34 -2.85 6.10
CA ILE A 172 19.49 -4.01 6.98
C ILE A 172 20.52 -5.00 6.45
N VAL A 173 21.40 -5.45 7.34
CA VAL A 173 22.43 -6.44 7.04
C VAL A 173 22.24 -7.63 7.97
N SER A 174 22.49 -8.83 7.45
CA SER A 174 22.26 -10.07 8.20
C SER A 174 23.31 -10.20 9.30
N LYS A 175 22.95 -10.87 10.40
CA LYS A 175 23.91 -11.18 11.47
C LYS A 175 25.12 -11.99 10.96
N HIS A 176 24.94 -12.79 9.91
CA HIS A 176 26.03 -13.59 9.31
C HIS A 176 27.01 -12.71 8.53
N ASN A 177 26.53 -11.59 7.99
CA ASN A 177 27.33 -10.57 7.33
C ASN A 177 27.76 -9.46 8.29
N GLN A 178 27.57 -9.64 9.62
CA GLN A 178 28.03 -8.69 10.62
C GLN A 178 29.54 -8.52 10.58
N ASN A 179 30.29 -9.59 10.28
CA ASN A 179 31.74 -9.54 10.14
C ASN A 179 32.17 -8.72 8.91
N LEU A 180 31.47 -8.89 7.77
CA LEU A 180 31.68 -8.07 6.58
C LEU A 180 31.41 -6.59 6.87
N LEU A 181 30.38 -6.29 7.67
CA LEU A 181 30.09 -4.93 8.09
C LEU A 181 31.12 -4.39 9.09
N SER A 182 31.59 -5.21 10.04
CA SER A 182 32.66 -4.83 10.97
C SER A 182 33.99 -4.68 10.26
N GLU A 183 34.25 -5.38 9.16
CA GLU A 183 35.42 -5.20 8.29
C GLU A 183 35.28 -3.93 7.45
N LEU A 184 34.11 -3.70 6.84
CA LEU A 184 33.78 -2.45 6.14
C LEU A 184 33.77 -1.24 7.08
N THR A 185 33.58 -1.45 8.38
CA THR A 185 33.58 -0.40 9.41
C THR A 185 34.78 -0.46 10.37
N ALA A 186 35.76 -1.33 10.10
CA ALA A 186 36.92 -1.54 10.95
C ALA A 186 37.81 -0.29 10.96
N GLY A 187 38.07 0.26 12.14
CA GLY A 187 38.88 1.47 12.31
C GLY A 187 38.10 2.79 12.29
N PHE A 188 36.76 2.75 12.20
CA PHE A 188 35.94 3.96 12.24
C PHE A 188 35.59 4.36 13.67
N ASP A 189 35.94 5.60 14.05
CA ASP A 189 35.47 6.22 15.29
C ASP A 189 34.00 6.67 15.14
N TYR A 190 33.08 5.73 15.35
CA TYR A 190 31.66 6.00 15.43
C TYR A 190 31.24 6.54 16.82
N THR A 191 32.14 6.76 17.78
CA THR A 191 31.79 7.34 19.08
C THR A 191 32.02 8.85 19.12
N SER A 192 32.84 9.39 18.21
CA SER A 192 33.07 10.82 17.99
C SER A 192 31.82 11.67 18.24
N ALA A 193 31.98 12.61 19.19
CA ALA A 193 30.95 13.58 19.52
C ALA A 193 30.89 14.65 18.42
N ALA A 194 29.71 15.26 18.24
CA ALA A 194 29.62 16.46 17.42
C ALA A 194 30.57 17.52 17.99
N PRO A 195 31.32 18.26 17.16
CA PRO A 195 32.13 19.37 17.64
C PRO A 195 31.29 20.32 18.51
N PRO A 196 31.82 20.89 19.61
CA PRO A 196 31.02 21.64 20.59
C PRO A 196 30.23 22.83 20.01
N THR A 197 30.70 23.39 18.89
CA THR A 197 30.10 24.53 18.18
C THR A 197 29.09 24.11 17.11
N THR A 198 28.82 22.82 16.97
CA THR A 198 27.89 22.30 15.96
C THR A 198 26.46 22.46 16.43
N ASP A 199 25.64 23.11 15.61
CA ASP A 199 24.20 23.11 15.79
C ASP A 199 23.67 21.65 15.74
N PRO A 200 22.93 21.17 16.75
CA PRO A 200 22.37 19.82 16.77
C PRO A 200 21.44 19.48 15.59
N SER A 201 20.94 20.50 14.87
CA SER A 201 20.15 20.34 13.65
C SER A 201 21.00 20.11 12.38
N HIS A 202 22.34 20.22 12.49
CA HIS A 202 23.28 20.05 11.38
C HIS A 202 24.07 18.74 11.45
N TYR A 203 24.27 18.13 10.28
CA TYR A 203 24.81 16.79 10.09
C TYR A 203 26.03 16.73 9.17
N ASP A 204 26.45 17.87 8.61
CA ASP A 204 27.57 18.02 7.67
C ASP A 204 28.96 17.79 8.31
N TRP A 205 29.06 17.82 9.64
CA TRP A 205 30.25 17.42 10.38
C TRP A 205 30.49 15.90 10.40
N LYS A 206 29.47 15.09 10.07
CA LYS A 206 29.56 13.62 10.15
C LYS A 206 30.44 13.10 9.01
N SER A 207 31.43 12.29 9.36
CA SER A 207 32.24 11.59 8.36
C SER A 207 31.40 10.57 7.56
N PRO A 208 31.81 10.18 6.34
CA PRO A 208 31.09 9.18 5.55
C PRO A 208 30.82 7.87 6.32
N GLU A 209 31.76 7.49 7.16
CA GLU A 209 31.73 6.31 8.02
C GLU A 209 30.66 6.42 9.09
N ARG A 210 30.55 7.60 9.74
CA ARG A 210 29.52 7.89 10.73
C ARG A 210 28.13 7.89 10.11
N VAL A 211 27.99 8.45 8.91
CA VAL A 211 26.74 8.43 8.13
C VAL A 211 26.31 7.00 7.84
N LEU A 212 27.23 6.18 7.32
CA LEU A 212 26.95 4.77 7.01
C LEU A 212 26.61 3.96 8.27
N ALA A 213 27.32 4.17 9.38
CA ALA A 213 27.07 3.48 10.66
C ALA A 213 25.69 3.81 11.29
N GLU A 214 25.12 4.98 11.00
CA GLU A 214 23.75 5.35 11.41
C GLU A 214 22.66 4.88 10.43
N LEU A 215 23.03 4.65 9.18
CA LEU A 215 22.13 4.17 8.14
C LEU A 215 21.97 2.64 8.18
N VAL A 216 23.03 1.92 8.57
CA VAL A 216 23.06 0.46 8.59
C VAL A 216 22.64 -0.11 9.95
N VAL A 217 21.77 -1.13 9.90
CA VAL A 217 21.31 -1.88 11.06
C VAL A 217 21.58 -3.37 10.86
N VAL A 218 22.18 -4.01 11.86
CA VAL A 218 22.33 -5.47 11.90
C VAL A 218 21.12 -6.07 12.60
N ASP A 219 20.30 -6.81 11.86
CA ASP A 219 19.09 -7.45 12.40
C ASP A 219 18.71 -8.68 11.54
N SER A 220 17.81 -9.50 12.06
CA SER A 220 17.07 -10.51 11.31
C SER A 220 16.07 -9.87 10.35
N PHE A 221 15.97 -10.38 9.13
CA PHE A 221 15.00 -9.90 8.14
C PHE A 221 14.66 -11.01 7.15
N LYS A 222 13.65 -10.73 6.33
CA LYS A 222 13.27 -11.52 5.16
C LYS A 222 13.23 -10.58 3.96
N THR A 223 13.64 -11.05 2.80
CA THR A 223 13.55 -10.30 1.55
C THR A 223 12.49 -10.90 0.65
N LEU A 224 11.96 -10.09 -0.25
CA LEU A 224 11.22 -10.60 -1.39
C LEU A 224 12.19 -11.30 -2.34
N ASN A 225 12.07 -12.63 -2.45
CA ASN A 225 12.85 -13.44 -3.38
C ASN A 225 11.91 -14.00 -4.45
N PHE A 226 12.22 -13.75 -5.72
CA PHE A 226 11.48 -14.28 -6.85
C PHE A 226 12.10 -15.59 -7.30
N THR A 227 11.31 -16.67 -7.25
CA THR A 227 11.77 -17.99 -7.70
C THR A 227 11.90 -18.01 -9.22
N GLU A 228 12.75 -18.89 -9.75
CA GLU A 228 12.92 -19.07 -11.20
C GLU A 228 11.57 -19.30 -11.93
N PRO A 229 10.60 -20.09 -11.42
CA PRO A 229 9.28 -20.21 -12.05
C PRO A 229 8.49 -18.91 -12.12
N TRP A 230 8.63 -18.00 -11.14
CA TRP A 230 7.98 -16.69 -11.18
C TRP A 230 8.63 -15.82 -12.26
N GLN A 231 9.96 -15.75 -12.27
CA GLN A 231 10.73 -14.98 -13.25
C GLN A 231 10.43 -15.45 -14.67
N ALA A 232 10.57 -16.74 -14.94
CA ALA A 232 10.31 -17.34 -16.25
C ALA A 232 8.86 -17.12 -16.72
N THR A 233 7.88 -17.10 -15.81
CA THR A 233 6.49 -16.82 -16.17
C THR A 233 6.30 -15.35 -16.54
N VAL A 234 6.85 -14.41 -15.75
CA VAL A 234 6.78 -12.98 -16.07
C VAL A 234 7.50 -12.66 -17.37
N ASP A 235 8.67 -13.23 -17.61
CA ASP A 235 9.43 -13.05 -18.86
C ASP A 235 8.63 -13.55 -20.08
N ARG A 236 7.99 -14.72 -19.97
CA ARG A 236 7.10 -15.25 -21.02
C ARG A 236 5.91 -14.33 -21.28
N LEU A 237 5.28 -13.80 -20.23
CA LEU A 237 4.15 -12.88 -20.35
C LEU A 237 4.61 -11.59 -21.04
N GLN A 238 5.68 -10.96 -20.54
CA GLN A 238 6.23 -9.74 -21.14
C GLN A 238 6.59 -9.94 -22.61
N ALA A 239 7.27 -11.04 -22.97
CA ALA A 239 7.63 -11.35 -24.35
C ALA A 239 6.38 -11.52 -25.24
N SER A 240 5.34 -12.20 -24.74
CA SER A 240 4.06 -12.35 -25.45
C SER A 240 3.39 -11.00 -25.69
N LEU A 241 3.34 -10.14 -24.68
CA LEU A 241 2.73 -8.81 -24.75
C LEU A 241 3.47 -7.86 -25.71
N VAL A 242 4.80 -7.97 -25.81
CA VAL A 242 5.60 -7.20 -26.76
C VAL A 242 5.40 -7.69 -28.19
N ALA A 243 5.23 -9.00 -28.38
CA ALA A 243 5.00 -9.59 -29.70
C ALA A 243 3.56 -9.39 -30.21
N GLN A 244 2.57 -9.35 -29.30
CA GLN A 244 1.15 -9.28 -29.62
C GLN A 244 0.46 -8.20 -28.78
N ASN A 245 0.03 -7.13 -29.45
CA ASN A 245 -0.64 -5.98 -28.83
C ASN A 245 -2.02 -6.34 -28.27
N PRO A 246 -2.42 -5.60 -27.21
CA PRO A 246 -2.14 -5.87 -25.81
C PRO A 246 -3.04 -6.97 -25.25
N GLN A 247 -2.52 -7.68 -24.25
CA GLN A 247 -3.15 -8.86 -23.71
C GLN A 247 -3.74 -8.62 -22.32
N LYS A 248 -4.74 -9.44 -21.97
CA LYS A 248 -5.40 -9.46 -20.66
C LYS A 248 -4.86 -10.65 -19.87
N ILE A 249 -4.39 -10.38 -18.65
CA ILE A 249 -3.77 -11.35 -17.75
C ILE A 249 -4.58 -11.42 -16.47
N VAL A 250 -5.23 -12.55 -16.20
CA VAL A 250 -5.90 -12.80 -14.91
C VAL A 250 -4.94 -13.50 -13.97
N VAL A 251 -4.74 -12.97 -12.76
CA VAL A 251 -3.95 -13.59 -11.70
C VAL A 251 -4.89 -14.12 -10.62
N CYS A 252 -4.93 -15.45 -10.45
CA CYS A 252 -5.81 -16.13 -9.52
C CYS A 252 -5.05 -17.11 -8.60
N GLY A 253 -5.67 -17.48 -7.47
CA GLY A 253 -5.00 -18.22 -6.41
C GLY A 253 -5.66 -18.09 -5.04
N GLY A 254 -5.44 -19.05 -4.14
CA GLY A 254 -6.00 -19.02 -2.79
C GLY A 254 -5.53 -17.83 -1.93
N LYS A 255 -6.10 -17.67 -0.73
CA LYS A 255 -5.66 -16.63 0.22
C LYS A 255 -4.20 -16.86 0.64
N GLY A 256 -3.40 -15.79 0.62
CA GLY A 256 -2.01 -15.79 1.10
C GLY A 256 -0.99 -16.52 0.21
N VAL A 257 -1.31 -16.86 -1.04
CA VAL A 257 -0.37 -17.55 -1.95
C VAL A 257 0.61 -16.60 -2.67
N GLY A 258 0.45 -15.29 -2.48
CA GLY A 258 1.33 -14.27 -3.09
C GLY A 258 0.76 -13.52 -4.28
N LYS A 259 -0.57 -13.57 -4.55
CA LYS A 259 -1.21 -12.88 -5.69
C LYS A 259 -0.81 -11.41 -5.83
N SER A 260 -1.04 -10.61 -4.78
CA SER A 260 -0.65 -9.20 -4.75
C SER A 260 0.85 -8.98 -4.99
N THR A 261 1.71 -9.88 -4.51
CA THR A 261 3.16 -9.81 -4.77
C THR A 261 3.48 -10.10 -6.22
N PHE A 262 2.87 -11.12 -6.81
CA PHE A 262 3.04 -11.45 -8.23
C PHE A 262 2.51 -10.32 -9.12
N CYS A 263 1.34 -9.76 -8.80
CA CYS A 263 0.77 -8.61 -9.50
C CYS A 263 1.70 -7.40 -9.47
N ARG A 264 2.27 -7.06 -8.29
CA ARG A 264 3.25 -5.97 -8.18
C ARG A 264 4.49 -6.23 -9.03
N TYR A 265 5.06 -7.44 -8.93
CA TYR A 265 6.24 -7.83 -9.72
C TYR A 265 5.94 -7.74 -11.24
N LEU A 266 4.84 -8.32 -11.71
CA LEU A 266 4.43 -8.27 -13.11
C LEU A 266 4.21 -6.84 -13.59
N VAL A 267 3.44 -6.02 -12.86
CA VAL A 267 3.17 -4.62 -13.23
C VAL A 267 4.47 -3.83 -13.32
N ASN A 268 5.36 -3.96 -12.33
CA ASN A 268 6.64 -3.26 -12.29
C ASN A 268 7.55 -3.64 -13.47
N THR A 269 7.60 -4.92 -13.81
CA THR A 269 8.34 -5.38 -14.99
C THR A 269 7.73 -4.84 -16.28
N LEU A 270 6.39 -4.86 -16.42
CA LEU A 270 5.70 -4.33 -17.59
C LEU A 270 5.91 -2.81 -17.75
N LEU A 271 5.95 -2.04 -16.66
CA LEU A 271 6.25 -0.60 -16.70
C LEU A 271 7.65 -0.27 -17.23
N SER A 272 8.54 -1.26 -17.33
CA SER A 272 9.84 -1.08 -18.00
C SER A 272 9.76 -1.18 -19.53
N LYS A 273 8.59 -1.54 -20.08
CA LYS A 273 8.34 -1.73 -21.53
C LYS A 273 7.12 -0.96 -22.05
N PHE A 274 6.16 -0.66 -21.17
CA PHE A 274 4.93 0.03 -21.51
C PHE A 274 4.78 1.27 -20.64
N ASP A 275 4.41 2.40 -21.25
CA ASP A 275 4.19 3.67 -20.53
C ASP A 275 3.02 3.58 -19.54
N THR A 276 2.08 2.68 -19.78
CA THR A 276 0.91 2.49 -18.93
C THR A 276 0.52 1.02 -18.87
N VAL A 277 0.18 0.55 -17.68
CA VAL A 277 -0.41 -0.77 -17.43
C VAL A 277 -1.78 -0.58 -16.78
N ALA A 278 -2.83 -1.10 -17.40
CA ALA A 278 -4.15 -1.11 -16.79
C ALA A 278 -4.20 -2.19 -15.70
N PHE A 279 -4.80 -1.85 -14.56
CA PHE A 279 -4.92 -2.76 -13.42
C PHE A 279 -6.36 -2.80 -12.94
N LEU A 280 -7.01 -3.95 -13.09
CA LEU A 280 -8.35 -4.20 -12.58
C LEU A 280 -8.24 -5.00 -11.28
N ASP A 281 -8.67 -4.40 -10.19
CA ASP A 281 -8.70 -5.03 -8.89
C ASP A 281 -10.12 -5.47 -8.54
N THR A 282 -10.30 -6.77 -8.36
CA THR A 282 -11.58 -7.37 -7.99
C THR A 282 -11.57 -7.97 -6.57
N ASP A 283 -10.48 -7.81 -5.81
CA ASP A 283 -10.42 -8.24 -4.41
C ASP A 283 -11.03 -7.16 -3.50
N LEU A 284 -12.26 -7.38 -3.06
CA LEU A 284 -12.97 -6.45 -2.17
C LEU A 284 -12.34 -6.38 -0.76
N GLY A 285 -11.65 -7.43 -0.33
CA GLY A 285 -11.12 -7.55 1.02
C GLY A 285 -9.76 -6.88 1.18
N GLN A 286 -8.83 -7.17 0.28
CA GLN A 286 -7.46 -6.67 0.30
C GLN A 286 -7.07 -5.99 -1.00
N SER A 287 -7.85 -4.99 -1.42
CA SER A 287 -7.52 -4.21 -2.62
C SER A 287 -6.07 -3.70 -2.62
N GLU A 288 -5.43 -3.71 -3.77
CA GLU A 288 -4.04 -3.31 -3.97
C GLU A 288 -3.85 -1.79 -3.93
N LEU A 289 -4.84 -1.03 -4.43
CA LEU A 289 -4.69 0.41 -4.73
C LEU A 289 -5.79 1.29 -4.11
N THR A 290 -6.82 0.69 -3.51
CA THR A 290 -7.96 1.41 -2.95
C THR A 290 -8.33 0.90 -1.55
N PRO A 291 -9.17 1.64 -0.79
CA PRO A 291 -9.81 1.10 0.40
C PRO A 291 -10.63 -0.17 0.09
N SER A 292 -10.86 -0.98 1.12
CA SER A 292 -11.68 -2.19 0.98
C SER A 292 -13.12 -1.88 0.54
N GLY A 293 -13.74 -2.84 -0.16
CA GLY A 293 -15.13 -2.77 -0.62
C GLY A 293 -15.33 -2.18 -2.01
N LEU A 294 -14.25 -1.95 -2.77
CA LEU A 294 -14.29 -1.41 -4.13
C LEU A 294 -13.84 -2.47 -5.15
N VAL A 295 -14.51 -2.50 -6.30
CA VAL A 295 -13.91 -3.01 -7.55
C VAL A 295 -13.41 -1.80 -8.32
N ALA A 296 -12.17 -1.81 -8.79
CA ALA A 296 -11.53 -0.61 -9.30
C ALA A 296 -10.63 -0.88 -10.52
N LEU A 297 -10.71 -0.01 -11.52
CA LEU A 297 -9.82 0.02 -12.69
C LEU A 297 -8.86 1.20 -12.59
N HIS A 298 -7.57 0.94 -12.71
CA HIS A 298 -6.51 1.95 -12.67
C HIS A 298 -5.70 1.96 -13.97
N ALA A 299 -5.14 3.11 -14.32
CA ALA A 299 -4.03 3.22 -15.27
C ALA A 299 -2.77 3.53 -14.46
N LEU A 300 -1.83 2.59 -14.43
CA LEU A 300 -0.59 2.70 -13.69
C LEU A 300 0.51 3.18 -14.62
N THR A 301 1.18 4.26 -14.22
CA THR A 301 2.36 4.84 -14.87
C THR A 301 3.57 4.87 -13.94
N THR A 302 3.39 4.47 -12.68
CA THR A 302 4.42 4.45 -11.64
C THR A 302 4.44 3.10 -10.94
N PRO A 303 5.63 2.61 -10.54
CA PRO A 303 5.78 1.28 -9.96
C PRO A 303 5.10 1.16 -8.60
N LEU A 304 4.83 -0.08 -8.19
CA LEU A 304 4.21 -0.45 -6.92
C LEU A 304 5.29 -0.97 -5.96
N LEU A 305 6.08 -0.06 -5.39
CA LEU A 305 7.24 -0.37 -4.53
C LEU A 305 6.87 -0.35 -3.03
N GLY A 306 5.88 -1.16 -2.67
CA GLY A 306 5.45 -1.31 -1.28
C GLY A 306 4.28 -2.27 -1.10
N PRO A 307 3.75 -2.42 0.12
CA PRO A 307 2.48 -3.12 0.35
C PRO A 307 1.28 -2.28 -0.11
N GLY A 308 0.14 -2.92 -0.38
CA GLY A 308 -1.07 -2.25 -0.93
C GLY A 308 -1.56 -0.99 -0.21
N PHE A 309 -1.35 -0.87 1.10
CA PHE A 309 -1.76 0.35 1.83
C PHE A 309 -0.83 1.55 1.55
N ALA A 310 0.40 1.33 1.12
CA ALA A 310 1.42 2.36 0.99
C ALA A 310 1.43 3.07 -0.38
N HIS A 311 0.64 2.62 -1.35
CA HIS A 311 0.64 3.15 -2.72
C HIS A 311 -0.77 3.30 -3.30
N MET A 312 -1.73 3.72 -2.48
CA MET A 312 -3.10 3.92 -2.95
C MET A 312 -3.19 5.00 -4.03
N LYS A 313 -4.00 4.74 -5.06
CA LYS A 313 -4.16 5.61 -6.21
C LYS A 313 -5.64 5.83 -6.52
N HIS A 314 -5.96 6.97 -7.11
CA HIS A 314 -7.31 7.19 -7.64
C HIS A 314 -7.56 6.27 -8.84
N PRO A 315 -8.69 5.55 -8.87
CA PRO A 315 -9.07 4.75 -10.03
C PRO A 315 -9.57 5.62 -11.18
N ILE A 316 -9.47 5.12 -12.41
CA ILE A 316 -10.20 5.65 -13.58
C ILE A 316 -11.71 5.56 -13.30
N ARG A 317 -12.12 4.42 -12.76
CA ARG A 317 -13.50 4.12 -12.38
C ARG A 317 -13.49 3.05 -11.29
N SER A 318 -14.37 3.19 -10.32
CA SER A 318 -14.64 2.13 -9.34
C SER A 318 -16.13 2.05 -9.02
N PHE A 319 -16.52 0.93 -8.42
CA PHE A 319 -17.86 0.69 -7.90
C PHE A 319 -17.74 0.17 -6.47
N PHE A 320 -18.54 0.74 -5.57
CA PHE A 320 -18.54 0.35 -4.16
C PHE A 320 -19.56 -0.77 -3.93
N CYS A 321 -19.07 -1.93 -3.50
CA CYS A 321 -19.88 -3.11 -3.17
C CYS A 321 -20.27 -3.13 -1.68
N GLY A 322 -19.71 -2.24 -0.85
CA GLY A 322 -20.10 -2.04 0.55
C GLY A 322 -19.84 -3.22 1.50
N ASN A 323 -19.05 -4.22 1.07
CA ASN A 323 -18.57 -5.32 1.90
C ASN A 323 -17.22 -5.82 1.38
N THR A 324 -16.46 -6.49 2.24
CA THR A 324 -15.19 -7.17 1.91
C THR A 324 -15.37 -8.56 1.29
N ASN A 325 -16.61 -9.08 1.25
CA ASN A 325 -16.93 -10.39 0.67
C ASN A 325 -17.88 -10.21 -0.53
N PRO A 326 -17.49 -10.62 -1.75
CA PRO A 326 -18.33 -10.48 -2.94
C PRO A 326 -19.62 -11.32 -2.87
N GLY A 327 -19.68 -12.34 -2.00
CA GLY A 327 -20.90 -13.14 -1.78
C GLY A 327 -22.05 -12.38 -1.10
N ASN A 328 -21.83 -11.16 -0.62
CA ASN A 328 -22.90 -10.33 -0.04
C ASN A 328 -23.89 -9.85 -1.12
N ASP A 329 -23.38 -9.49 -2.30
CA ASP A 329 -24.17 -9.16 -3.48
C ASP A 329 -23.40 -9.58 -4.74
N PRO A 330 -23.42 -10.88 -5.08
CA PRO A 330 -22.62 -11.43 -6.17
C PRO A 330 -23.04 -10.86 -7.55
N LEU A 331 -24.32 -10.52 -7.71
CA LEU A 331 -24.84 -9.94 -8.95
C LEU A 331 -24.32 -8.52 -9.16
N TYR A 332 -24.36 -7.68 -8.13
CA TYR A 332 -23.80 -6.34 -8.20
C TYR A 332 -22.27 -6.37 -8.39
N TYR A 333 -21.56 -7.24 -7.68
CA TYR A 333 -20.12 -7.45 -7.87
C TYR A 333 -19.79 -7.80 -9.32
N MET A 334 -20.48 -8.78 -9.92
CA MET A 334 -20.25 -9.13 -11.33
C MET A 334 -20.63 -8.00 -12.29
N LYS A 335 -21.70 -7.25 -11.99
CA LYS A 335 -22.08 -6.06 -12.78
C LYS A 335 -20.97 -5.00 -12.74
N ALA A 336 -20.34 -4.77 -11.59
CA ALA A 336 -19.18 -3.88 -11.43
C ALA A 336 -17.97 -4.34 -12.24
N VAL A 337 -17.60 -5.62 -12.16
CA VAL A 337 -16.50 -6.16 -12.97
C VAL A 337 -16.76 -5.97 -14.47
N LYS A 338 -17.96 -6.34 -14.96
CA LYS A 338 -18.35 -6.15 -16.37
C LYS A 338 -18.33 -4.68 -16.79
N GLY A 339 -18.82 -3.78 -15.93
CA GLY A 339 -18.84 -2.34 -16.18
C GLY A 339 -17.43 -1.77 -16.37
N LEU A 340 -16.47 -2.23 -15.58
CA LEU A 340 -15.07 -1.80 -15.67
C LEU A 340 -14.33 -2.42 -16.86
N LEU A 341 -14.57 -3.70 -17.17
CA LEU A 341 -13.98 -4.35 -18.34
C LEU A 341 -14.33 -3.65 -19.66
N ARG A 342 -15.54 -3.07 -19.77
CA ARG A 342 -15.96 -2.27 -20.94
C ARG A 342 -15.19 -0.98 -21.13
N LEU A 343 -14.53 -0.47 -20.08
CA LEU A 343 -13.73 0.76 -20.14
C LEU A 343 -12.28 0.50 -20.53
N GLN A 344 -11.85 -0.77 -20.60
CA GLN A 344 -10.48 -1.10 -20.97
C GLN A 344 -10.22 -0.76 -22.44
N ARG A 345 -9.07 -0.12 -22.69
CA ARG A 345 -8.63 0.25 -24.04
C ARG A 345 -7.77 -0.84 -24.64
N ALA A 346 -8.09 -1.25 -25.86
CA ALA A 346 -7.38 -2.27 -26.62
C ALA A 346 -5.92 -1.93 -27.00
N CYS A 347 -5.30 -0.88 -26.45
CA CYS A 347 -3.87 -0.55 -26.64
C CYS A 347 -3.04 -0.64 -25.34
N VAL A 348 -3.66 -0.96 -24.20
CA VAL A 348 -2.99 -1.00 -22.89
C VAL A 348 -3.08 -2.42 -22.30
N PRO A 349 -1.95 -3.03 -21.88
CA PRO A 349 -1.93 -4.29 -21.14
C PRO A 349 -2.84 -4.24 -19.91
N LEU A 350 -3.63 -5.29 -19.67
CA LEU A 350 -4.51 -5.37 -18.50
C LEU A 350 -4.05 -6.51 -17.58
N VAL A 351 -3.72 -6.17 -16.34
CA VAL A 351 -3.52 -7.13 -15.24
C VAL A 351 -4.76 -7.11 -14.36
N ILE A 352 -5.37 -8.28 -14.13
CA ILE A 352 -6.55 -8.45 -13.27
C ILE A 352 -6.14 -9.21 -12.01
N ASN A 353 -6.27 -8.58 -10.84
CA ASN A 353 -6.11 -9.20 -9.53
C ASN A 353 -7.47 -9.71 -9.02
N THR A 354 -7.56 -11.00 -8.67
CA THR A 354 -8.81 -11.61 -8.18
C THR A 354 -8.82 -11.82 -6.67
N ASP A 355 -10.02 -12.02 -6.10
CA ASP A 355 -10.19 -12.46 -4.71
C ASP A 355 -9.51 -13.84 -4.47
N GLY A 356 -9.14 -14.11 -3.22
CA GLY A 356 -8.62 -15.40 -2.77
C GLY A 356 -9.68 -16.45 -2.40
N TRP A 357 -10.96 -16.17 -2.58
CA TRP A 357 -12.06 -17.12 -2.33
C TRP A 357 -12.24 -18.07 -3.52
N ILE A 358 -11.62 -19.25 -3.41
CA ILE A 358 -11.48 -20.23 -4.51
C ILE A 358 -12.37 -21.48 -4.38
N LYS A 359 -13.45 -21.41 -3.58
CA LYS A 359 -14.34 -22.56 -3.31
C LYS A 359 -15.80 -22.15 -3.37
N SER A 360 -16.66 -23.07 -3.82
CA SER A 360 -18.11 -22.86 -3.92
C SER A 360 -18.41 -21.57 -4.70
N MET A 361 -19.32 -20.71 -4.22
CA MET A 361 -19.66 -19.44 -4.86
C MET A 361 -18.45 -18.55 -5.18
N GLY A 362 -17.36 -18.59 -4.40
CA GLY A 362 -16.14 -17.84 -4.74
C GLY A 362 -15.45 -18.38 -6.00
N HIS A 363 -15.44 -19.70 -6.15
CA HIS A 363 -14.95 -20.35 -7.37
C HIS A 363 -15.85 -20.03 -8.56
N ASP A 364 -17.18 -20.09 -8.37
CA ASP A 364 -18.14 -19.71 -9.41
C ASP A 364 -17.90 -18.27 -9.88
N LEU A 365 -17.75 -17.32 -8.95
CA LEU A 365 -17.44 -15.93 -9.25
C LEU A 365 -16.11 -15.78 -9.99
N LEU A 366 -15.05 -16.49 -9.57
CA LEU A 366 -13.77 -16.49 -10.28
C LEU A 366 -13.92 -16.99 -11.72
N CYS A 367 -14.63 -18.10 -11.93
CA CYS A 367 -14.90 -18.65 -13.26
C CYS A 367 -15.64 -17.63 -14.14
N HIS A 368 -16.66 -16.96 -13.60
CA HIS A 368 -17.36 -15.90 -14.32
C HIS A 368 -16.45 -14.70 -14.62
N VAL A 369 -15.60 -14.26 -13.68
CA VAL A 369 -14.62 -13.19 -13.95
C VAL A 369 -13.69 -13.57 -15.11
N ILE A 370 -13.19 -14.81 -15.14
CA ILE A 370 -12.33 -15.31 -16.23
C ILE A 370 -13.09 -15.33 -17.56
N GLN A 371 -14.30 -15.89 -17.58
CA GLN A 371 -15.12 -15.97 -18.79
C GLN A 371 -15.48 -14.58 -19.34
N GLU A 372 -15.94 -13.67 -18.48
CA GLU A 372 -16.29 -12.29 -18.87
C GLU A 372 -15.07 -11.49 -19.31
N THR A 373 -13.91 -11.73 -18.69
CA THR A 373 -12.65 -11.10 -19.10
C THR A 373 -12.20 -11.61 -20.47
N ASN A 374 -12.47 -12.88 -20.79
CA ASN A 374 -11.93 -13.59 -21.95
C ASN A 374 -10.41 -13.29 -22.14
N PRO A 375 -9.56 -13.68 -21.17
CA PRO A 375 -8.16 -13.28 -21.16
C PRO A 375 -7.34 -14.03 -22.21
N ASP A 376 -6.11 -13.57 -22.43
CA ASP A 376 -5.08 -14.29 -23.19
C ASP A 376 -4.30 -15.24 -22.27
N HIS A 377 -4.15 -14.83 -21.01
CA HIS A 377 -3.36 -15.52 -20.02
C HIS A 377 -4.10 -15.61 -18.68
N VAL A 378 -4.07 -16.80 -18.09
CA VAL A 378 -4.46 -17.00 -16.68
C VAL A 378 -3.25 -17.50 -15.92
N VAL A 379 -2.78 -16.71 -14.96
CA VAL A 379 -1.73 -17.10 -14.02
C VAL A 379 -2.40 -17.67 -12.78
N GLN A 380 -2.22 -18.97 -12.58
CA GLN A 380 -2.71 -19.66 -11.41
C GLN A 380 -1.56 -19.86 -10.41
N LEU A 381 -1.58 -19.10 -9.31
CA LEU A 381 -0.67 -19.33 -8.19
C LEU A 381 -1.12 -20.56 -7.40
N VAL A 382 -0.39 -21.64 -7.57
CA VAL A 382 -0.64 -22.94 -6.93
C VAL A 382 -0.21 -22.86 -5.47
N ALA A 383 -0.90 -23.58 -4.60
CA ALA A 383 -0.56 -23.72 -3.20
C ALA A 383 -0.06 -25.12 -2.88
N ALA A 384 0.84 -25.24 -1.91
CA ALA A 384 1.32 -26.53 -1.41
C ALA A 384 0.21 -27.36 -0.74
N THR A 385 -0.84 -26.71 -0.20
CA THR A 385 -1.92 -27.38 0.54
C THR A 385 -3.13 -27.70 -0.34
N LYS A 386 -3.66 -28.93 -0.24
CA LYS A 386 -4.85 -29.39 -1.00
C LYS A 386 -6.07 -28.48 -0.85
N ASN A 387 -6.28 -27.91 0.34
CA ASN A 387 -7.41 -27.00 0.61
C ASN A 387 -7.34 -25.69 -0.20
N LYS A 388 -6.15 -25.33 -0.70
CA LYS A 388 -5.91 -24.14 -1.52
C LYS A 388 -5.79 -24.45 -3.02
N GLN A 389 -6.04 -25.69 -3.44
CA GLN A 389 -6.09 -26.11 -4.85
C GLN A 389 -7.50 -25.93 -5.40
N PHE A 390 -7.62 -25.58 -6.68
CA PHE A 390 -8.87 -25.41 -7.41
C PHE A 390 -8.57 -25.50 -8.91
N ASP A 391 -9.59 -25.79 -9.71
CA ASP A 391 -9.45 -25.88 -11.16
C ASP A 391 -9.81 -24.55 -11.81
N VAL A 392 -9.07 -24.19 -12.85
CA VAL A 392 -9.37 -23.03 -13.70
C VAL A 392 -10.13 -23.54 -14.92
N PRO A 393 -11.19 -22.85 -15.40
CA PRO A 393 -11.91 -23.28 -16.60
C PRO A 393 -10.97 -23.41 -17.80
N THR A 394 -11.02 -24.54 -18.51
CA THR A 394 -10.14 -24.86 -19.65
C THR A 394 -10.81 -24.68 -21.01
N GLU A 395 -12.09 -24.37 -21.05
CA GLU A 395 -12.90 -24.26 -22.27
C GLU A 395 -12.62 -22.97 -23.07
N GLY A 396 -11.86 -22.03 -22.51
CA GLY A 396 -11.52 -20.77 -23.16
C GLY A 396 -10.26 -20.83 -24.03
N ARG A 397 -9.98 -19.71 -24.72
CA ARG A 397 -8.78 -19.56 -25.57
C ARG A 397 -7.52 -19.15 -24.80
N TRP A 398 -7.63 -18.95 -23.49
CA TRP A 398 -6.51 -18.49 -22.65
C TRP A 398 -5.47 -19.58 -22.40
N ARG A 399 -4.21 -19.15 -22.27
CA ARG A 399 -3.11 -20.00 -21.83
C ARG A 399 -3.00 -19.96 -20.30
N ILE A 400 -3.02 -21.13 -19.68
CA ILE A 400 -2.91 -21.28 -18.22
C ILE A 400 -1.44 -21.45 -17.83
N HIS A 401 -0.97 -20.62 -16.91
CA HIS A 401 0.37 -20.69 -16.31
C HIS A 401 0.23 -21.09 -14.85
N ALA A 402 0.49 -22.35 -14.53
CA ALA A 402 0.54 -22.82 -13.16
C ALA A 402 1.88 -22.45 -12.54
N VAL A 403 1.87 -21.58 -11.53
CA VAL A 403 3.09 -21.06 -10.90
C VAL A 403 3.14 -21.55 -9.45
N PRO A 404 4.22 -22.22 -9.03
CA PRO A 404 4.37 -22.68 -7.65
C PRO A 404 4.47 -21.48 -6.68
N PRO A 405 4.14 -21.70 -5.39
CA PRO A 405 4.23 -20.65 -4.39
C PRO A 405 5.69 -20.19 -4.23
N TRP A 406 5.88 -18.89 -3.97
CA TRP A 406 7.21 -18.32 -3.70
C TRP A 406 7.81 -18.85 -2.38
N ASP A 407 6.96 -19.17 -1.40
CA ASP A 407 7.31 -19.89 -0.17
C ASP A 407 6.59 -21.26 -0.16
N PRO A 408 7.21 -22.32 -0.69
CA PRO A 408 6.61 -23.65 -0.78
C PRO A 408 6.43 -24.33 0.57
N VAL A 409 7.23 -23.97 1.57
CA VAL A 409 7.17 -24.59 2.90
C VAL A 409 6.08 -23.90 3.75
N GLY A 410 5.62 -22.70 3.35
CA GLY A 410 4.56 -21.96 4.04
C GLY A 410 4.94 -21.59 5.47
N VAL A 411 6.24 -21.58 5.77
CA VAL A 411 6.80 -21.30 7.10
C VAL A 411 6.59 -19.81 7.42
N THR A 412 6.46 -18.96 6.39
CA THR A 412 6.21 -17.55 6.59
C THR A 412 4.72 -17.25 6.72
N GLN A 413 4.21 -17.33 7.96
CA GLN A 413 2.95 -16.67 8.27
C GLN A 413 3.09 -15.17 8.01
N PRO A 414 2.07 -14.52 7.41
CA PRO A 414 2.12 -13.09 7.24
C PRO A 414 2.20 -12.45 8.64
N PRO A 415 3.13 -11.50 8.84
CA PRO A 415 3.39 -10.84 10.13
C PRO A 415 2.18 -10.04 10.64
N ARG A 416 1.23 -9.75 9.75
CA ARG A 416 0.02 -8.99 10.00
C ARG A 416 -1.16 -9.71 9.36
N SER A 417 -2.26 -9.78 10.10
CA SER A 417 -3.50 -10.41 9.67
C SER A 417 -4.18 -9.61 8.56
N SER A 418 -5.11 -10.27 7.85
CA SER A 418 -5.95 -9.59 6.86
C SER A 418 -6.80 -8.46 7.45
N LYS A 419 -7.17 -8.57 8.75
CA LYS A 419 -7.93 -7.52 9.44
C LYS A 419 -7.07 -6.28 9.62
N GLU A 420 -5.84 -6.44 10.13
CA GLU A 420 -4.89 -5.34 10.32
C GLU A 420 -4.53 -4.64 9.00
N LEU A 421 -4.30 -5.40 7.93
CA LEU A 421 -3.99 -4.80 6.63
C LEU A 421 -5.14 -3.95 6.06
N ARG A 422 -6.41 -4.20 6.45
CA ARG A 422 -7.53 -3.33 6.08
C ARG A 422 -7.58 -2.05 6.91
N VAL A 423 -7.22 -2.16 8.19
CA VAL A 423 -7.08 -1.00 9.08
C VAL A 423 -5.97 -0.08 8.57
N TYR A 424 -4.81 -0.63 8.21
CA TYR A 424 -3.70 0.16 7.65
C TYR A 424 -4.07 0.88 6.35
N ARG A 425 -4.86 0.25 5.46
CA ARG A 425 -5.42 0.93 4.27
C ARG A 425 -6.31 2.10 4.65
N SER A 426 -7.11 1.93 5.69
CA SER A 426 -8.00 3.00 6.17
C SER A 426 -7.20 4.17 6.72
N HIS A 427 -6.16 3.92 7.52
CA HIS A 427 -5.24 4.96 7.99
C HIS A 427 -4.53 5.64 6.83
N SER A 428 -3.97 4.86 5.90
CA SER A 428 -3.31 5.39 4.72
C SER A 428 -4.24 6.24 3.87
N TYR A 429 -5.55 5.96 3.84
CA TYR A 429 -6.50 6.68 3.00
C TYR A 429 -6.94 7.98 3.68
N PHE A 430 -7.49 7.88 4.88
CA PHE A 430 -8.05 9.02 5.61
C PHE A 430 -6.99 9.93 6.24
N LEU A 431 -5.84 9.39 6.62
CA LEU A 431 -4.79 10.10 7.37
C LEU A 431 -3.51 10.32 6.55
N SER A 432 -3.53 10.07 5.24
CA SER A 432 -2.37 10.29 4.34
C SER A 432 -1.73 11.67 4.47
N ARG A 433 -2.54 12.70 4.75
CA ARG A 433 -2.12 14.11 4.83
C ARG A 433 -2.01 14.65 6.26
N VAL A 434 -2.30 13.81 7.27
CA VAL A 434 -2.25 14.23 8.67
C VAL A 434 -0.84 13.98 9.20
N ARG A 435 -0.09 15.07 9.40
CA ARG A 435 1.27 15.02 9.96
C ARG A 435 1.25 14.28 11.31
N CYS A 436 2.28 13.48 11.54
CA CYS A 436 2.49 12.78 12.79
C CYS A 436 3.71 13.38 13.49
N ASP A 437 3.44 14.18 14.52
CA ASP A 437 4.46 14.90 15.30
C ASP A 437 4.84 14.14 16.57
N LEU A 438 4.61 12.82 16.60
CA LEU A 438 4.98 11.99 17.73
C LEU A 438 6.51 11.99 17.92
N PRO A 439 7.00 12.02 19.17
CA PRO A 439 8.43 11.96 19.41
C PRO A 439 9.01 10.64 18.92
N ARG A 440 10.24 10.67 18.39
CA ARG A 440 10.88 9.47 17.80
C ARG A 440 10.92 8.27 18.73
N SER A 441 11.05 8.48 20.04
CA SER A 441 10.99 7.42 21.05
C SER A 441 9.68 6.61 20.99
N GLN A 442 8.56 7.24 20.64
CA GLN A 442 7.27 6.58 20.47
C GLN A 442 7.11 5.91 19.10
N LEU A 443 8.02 6.14 18.15
CA LEU A 443 7.98 5.55 16.80
C LEU A 443 8.92 4.36 16.63
N GLN A 444 9.82 4.14 17.58
CA GLN A 444 10.78 3.04 17.55
C GLN A 444 10.11 1.68 17.72
N ASN A 445 10.61 0.63 17.07
CA ASN A 445 10.14 -0.74 17.32
C ASN A 445 8.64 -1.02 17.03
N LEU A 446 7.91 -0.14 16.32
CA LEU A 446 6.51 -0.40 15.92
C LEU A 446 6.33 -1.64 15.02
N HIS A 447 7.42 -2.14 14.45
CA HIS A 447 7.45 -3.40 13.72
C HIS A 447 7.28 -4.63 14.63
N VAL A 448 7.62 -4.53 15.91
CA VAL A 448 7.46 -5.59 16.91
C VAL A 448 5.98 -5.78 17.24
N LEU A 449 5.52 -7.03 17.34
CA LEU A 449 4.11 -7.36 17.57
C LEU A 449 3.55 -6.80 18.89
N SER A 450 4.36 -6.75 19.96
CA SER A 450 3.97 -6.22 21.26
C SER A 450 3.82 -4.70 21.28
N GLU A 451 4.56 -4.00 20.43
CA GLU A 451 4.60 -2.53 20.38
C GLU A 451 3.71 -1.94 19.29
N LYS A 452 3.17 -2.76 18.39
CA LYS A 452 2.49 -2.30 17.17
C LYS A 452 1.29 -1.37 17.43
N ASN A 453 0.62 -1.54 18.56
CA ASN A 453 -0.58 -0.79 18.94
C ASN A 453 -0.25 0.47 19.78
N ARG A 454 1.03 0.75 20.04
CA ARG A 454 1.45 1.83 20.96
C ARG A 454 0.97 3.21 20.51
N VAL A 455 0.80 3.39 19.21
CA VAL A 455 0.37 4.65 18.58
C VAL A 455 -1.11 4.67 18.21
N ASP A 456 -1.86 3.61 18.51
CA ASP A 456 -3.28 3.49 18.13
C ASP A 456 -4.10 4.65 18.70
N ARG A 457 -3.88 4.99 19.98
CA ARG A 457 -4.55 6.13 20.64
C ARG A 457 -4.35 7.44 19.88
N ASP A 458 -3.14 7.68 19.40
CA ASP A 458 -2.79 8.92 18.70
C ASP A 458 -3.36 8.92 17.28
N ILE A 459 -3.43 7.75 16.62
CA ILE A 459 -4.17 7.57 15.37
C ILE A 459 -5.67 7.87 15.55
N TYR A 460 -6.30 7.38 16.62
CA TYR A 460 -7.72 7.67 16.89
C TYR A 460 -7.97 9.16 17.16
N ARG A 461 -7.09 9.82 17.91
CA ARG A 461 -7.13 11.29 18.06
C ARG A 461 -7.00 12.00 16.73
N ALA A 462 -6.14 11.53 15.84
CA ALA A 462 -6.00 12.09 14.50
C ALA A 462 -7.32 12.01 13.71
N TYR A 463 -8.04 10.88 13.77
CA TYR A 463 -9.41 10.80 13.20
C TYR A 463 -10.37 11.79 13.86
N ALA A 464 -10.33 11.91 15.18
CA ALA A 464 -11.19 12.83 15.91
C ALA A 464 -10.92 14.31 15.57
N GLN A 465 -9.70 14.65 15.18
CA GLN A 465 -9.31 16.01 14.80
C GLN A 465 -9.62 16.34 13.34
N LEU A 466 -9.97 15.34 12.50
CA LEU A 466 -10.37 15.60 11.12
C LEU A 466 -11.65 16.46 11.06
N THR A 467 -11.58 17.56 10.30
CA THR A 467 -12.74 18.41 10.03
C THR A 467 -13.69 17.71 9.04
N PRO A 468 -14.95 17.47 9.41
CA PRO A 468 -15.93 16.88 8.50
C PRO A 468 -16.50 17.92 7.52
N PHE A 469 -16.96 17.43 6.37
CA PHE A 469 -17.83 18.19 5.47
C PHE A 469 -19.27 18.10 5.97
N ALA A 470 -19.94 19.25 6.13
CA ALA A 470 -21.37 19.30 6.37
C ALA A 470 -22.12 19.18 5.04
N VAL A 471 -23.01 18.18 4.95
CA VAL A 471 -23.79 17.86 3.75
C VAL A 471 -25.26 17.85 4.12
N SER A 472 -26.06 18.71 3.47
CA SER A 472 -27.51 18.73 3.70
C SER A 472 -28.18 17.45 3.18
N PHE A 473 -29.23 16.99 3.86
CA PHE A 473 -30.02 15.82 3.48
C PHE A 473 -30.64 15.95 2.08
N ASP A 474 -30.82 17.17 1.57
CA ASP A 474 -31.48 17.42 0.28
C ASP A 474 -30.53 17.27 -0.91
N HIS A 475 -29.22 17.29 -0.67
CA HIS A 475 -28.19 17.21 -1.71
C HIS A 475 -27.75 15.77 -2.04
N VAL A 476 -28.15 14.79 -1.23
CA VAL A 476 -27.70 13.40 -1.36
C VAL A 476 -28.83 12.41 -1.14
N ASP A 477 -28.85 11.39 -1.98
CA ASP A 477 -29.62 10.18 -1.77
C ASP A 477 -28.83 9.17 -0.94
N VAL A 478 -29.53 8.24 -0.28
CA VAL A 478 -28.94 7.15 0.50
C VAL A 478 -29.37 5.80 -0.07
N ALA A 479 -28.42 4.90 -0.27
CA ALA A 479 -28.66 3.49 -0.60
C ALA A 479 -27.88 2.57 0.35
N PHE A 480 -28.28 1.29 0.41
CA PHE A 480 -27.69 0.29 1.29
C PHE A 480 -27.10 -0.87 0.50
N ALA A 481 -25.85 -1.21 0.77
CA ALA A 481 -25.20 -2.34 0.12
C ALA A 481 -25.65 -3.67 0.74
N GLY A 482 -26.36 -4.50 -0.02
CA GLY A 482 -26.77 -5.87 0.35
C GLY A 482 -27.59 -5.98 1.63
N SER A 483 -28.27 -4.92 2.04
CA SER A 483 -29.16 -4.90 3.20
C SER A 483 -30.26 -3.86 3.01
N SER A 484 -31.34 -3.97 3.79
CA SER A 484 -32.37 -2.94 3.91
C SER A 484 -32.45 -2.46 5.36
N VAL A 485 -32.83 -1.20 5.54
CA VAL A 485 -33.01 -0.59 6.86
C VAL A 485 -34.43 -0.05 6.95
N ALA A 486 -35.11 -0.32 8.06
CA ALA A 486 -36.43 0.23 8.31
C ALA A 486 -36.35 1.78 8.35
N PRO A 487 -37.33 2.51 7.78
CA PRO A 487 -37.28 3.98 7.72
C PRO A 487 -37.03 4.65 9.09
N SER A 488 -37.60 4.11 10.16
CA SER A 488 -37.42 4.60 11.53
C SER A 488 -35.99 4.43 12.08
N GLN A 489 -35.19 3.55 11.48
CA GLN A 489 -33.82 3.26 11.89
C GLN A 489 -32.78 3.90 10.96
N LEU A 490 -33.21 4.69 9.96
CA LEU A 490 -32.33 5.18 8.92
C LEU A 490 -31.18 6.02 9.47
N LEU A 491 -31.50 7.08 10.21
CA LEU A 491 -30.49 8.01 10.73
C LEU A 491 -29.54 7.31 11.71
N PHE A 492 -30.05 6.39 12.53
CA PHE A 492 -29.23 5.57 13.43
C PHE A 492 -28.27 4.65 12.67
N SER A 493 -28.70 4.08 11.54
CA SER A 493 -27.85 3.21 10.72
C SER A 493 -26.75 3.94 9.95
N LEU A 494 -26.96 5.24 9.69
CA LEU A 494 -26.02 6.13 9.02
C LEU A 494 -24.95 6.65 9.98
N ASN A 495 -25.30 6.90 11.23
CA ASN A 495 -24.33 7.39 12.20
C ASN A 495 -23.18 6.41 12.41
N ALA A 496 -21.95 6.92 12.48
CA ALA A 496 -20.73 6.12 12.63
C ALA A 496 -20.62 4.97 11.59
N SER A 497 -20.83 5.28 10.31
CA SER A 497 -20.81 4.27 9.23
C SER A 497 -19.87 4.62 8.08
N VAL A 498 -19.35 3.59 7.42
CA VAL A 498 -18.57 3.73 6.19
C VAL A 498 -19.52 3.78 5.00
N VAL A 499 -19.31 4.78 4.12
CA VAL A 499 -20.12 5.02 2.92
C VAL A 499 -19.26 5.08 1.66
N GLY A 500 -19.77 4.54 0.56
CA GLY A 500 -19.30 4.83 -0.78
C GLY A 500 -19.82 6.19 -1.22
N LEU A 501 -18.92 7.01 -1.76
CA LEU A 501 -19.21 8.36 -2.25
C LEU A 501 -19.45 8.30 -3.76
N CYS A 502 -20.71 8.27 -4.16
CA CYS A 502 -21.11 7.89 -5.51
C CYS A 502 -21.79 9.02 -6.28
N VAL A 503 -21.75 8.88 -7.62
CA VAL A 503 -22.49 9.73 -8.55
C VAL A 503 -23.60 8.89 -9.19
N ASN A 504 -24.84 9.16 -8.80
CA ASN A 504 -26.02 8.66 -9.46
C ASN A 504 -26.38 9.59 -10.65
N PRO A 505 -26.28 9.12 -11.91
CA PRO A 505 -26.65 9.93 -13.07
C PRO A 505 -28.15 10.22 -13.14
N ASP A 506 -28.97 9.35 -12.54
CA ASP A 506 -30.44 9.49 -12.51
C ASP A 506 -30.92 10.30 -11.30
N TYR A 507 -30.00 10.96 -10.58
CA TYR A 507 -30.34 11.81 -9.44
C TYR A 507 -31.20 12.98 -9.90
N LYS A 508 -32.40 13.07 -9.32
CA LYS A 508 -33.29 14.21 -9.48
C LYS A 508 -33.12 15.12 -8.27
N PRO A 509 -32.59 16.34 -8.45
CA PRO A 509 -32.54 17.33 -7.39
C PRO A 509 -33.93 17.57 -6.82
N VAL A 510 -33.95 17.97 -5.56
CA VAL A 510 -35.15 18.45 -4.92
C VAL A 510 -35.53 19.80 -5.54
N GLU A 511 -36.66 19.86 -6.26
CA GLU A 511 -37.23 21.13 -6.73
C GLU A 511 -37.62 22.00 -5.53
N GLN A 512 -37.31 23.30 -5.59
CA GLN A 512 -37.55 24.26 -4.50
C GLN A 512 -38.99 24.80 -4.46
N ASP A 513 -39.88 24.30 -5.33
CA ASP A 513 -41.17 24.95 -5.65
C ASP A 513 -42.35 24.60 -4.73
N GLU A 514 -42.13 23.98 -3.58
CA GLU A 514 -43.16 23.91 -2.54
C GLU A 514 -42.61 24.40 -1.21
N ALA A 515 -43.23 25.47 -0.69
CA ALA A 515 -42.93 26.16 0.56
C ALA A 515 -43.18 25.31 1.83
N GLU A 516 -43.18 23.98 1.72
CA GLU A 516 -43.19 23.07 2.85
C GLU A 516 -41.75 22.78 3.29
N SER A 517 -41.42 23.15 4.52
CA SER A 517 -40.18 22.73 5.18
C SER A 517 -40.11 21.21 5.16
N ARG A 518 -39.25 20.64 4.32
CA ARG A 518 -39.07 19.19 4.26
C ARG A 518 -38.57 18.68 5.61
N GLU A 519 -39.37 17.83 6.24
CA GLU A 519 -39.01 17.12 7.47
C GLU A 519 -38.51 15.70 7.17
N GLY A 520 -37.82 15.08 8.13
CA GLY A 520 -37.42 13.66 8.05
C GLY A 520 -36.05 13.41 7.41
N PRO A 521 -35.70 12.14 7.12
CA PRO A 521 -34.35 11.76 6.72
C PRO A 521 -34.07 12.01 5.22
N PRO A 522 -32.82 11.82 4.75
CA PRO A 522 -32.51 11.87 3.31
C PRO A 522 -33.33 10.86 2.49
N ARG A 523 -33.53 11.15 1.20
CA ARG A 523 -34.26 10.26 0.28
C ARG A 523 -33.53 8.93 0.14
N ILE A 524 -34.26 7.83 0.33
CA ILE A 524 -33.73 6.47 0.20
C ILE A 524 -33.95 5.97 -1.22
N VAL A 525 -32.90 5.42 -1.83
CA VAL A 525 -32.98 4.69 -3.09
C VAL A 525 -33.08 3.20 -2.79
N LEU A 526 -34.27 2.65 -3.02
CA LEU A 526 -34.60 1.25 -2.69
C LEU A 526 -34.03 0.25 -3.70
N GLN A 527 -33.80 0.68 -4.94
CA GLN A 527 -33.26 -0.19 -5.99
C GLN A 527 -31.73 -0.08 -6.05
N PRO A 528 -30.99 -1.19 -6.22
CA PRO A 528 -29.55 -1.16 -6.36
C PRO A 528 -29.10 -0.28 -7.54
N VAL A 529 -28.47 0.87 -7.24
CA VAL A 529 -27.95 1.78 -8.25
C VAL A 529 -26.55 1.35 -8.66
N HIS A 530 -26.33 1.18 -9.97
CA HIS A 530 -24.99 0.92 -10.50
C HIS A 530 -24.21 2.22 -10.69
N ALA A 531 -23.87 2.85 -9.57
CA ALA A 531 -23.29 4.19 -9.55
C ALA A 531 -21.75 4.16 -9.48
N PRO A 532 -21.04 4.91 -10.34
CA PRO A 532 -19.61 5.18 -10.17
C PRO A 532 -19.31 5.72 -8.77
N CYS A 533 -18.30 5.13 -8.14
CA CYS A 533 -17.78 5.56 -6.85
C CYS A 533 -16.53 6.42 -7.04
N LEU A 534 -16.45 7.56 -6.36
CA LEU A 534 -15.29 8.46 -6.41
C LEU A 534 -14.35 8.25 -5.22
N GLY A 535 -14.81 7.57 -4.18
CA GLY A 535 -14.03 7.20 -3.00
C GLY A 535 -14.90 6.75 -1.85
N VAL A 536 -14.29 6.62 -0.68
CA VAL A 536 -14.96 6.20 0.55
C VAL A 536 -15.01 7.37 1.53
N GLY A 537 -16.04 7.42 2.38
CA GLY A 537 -16.20 8.36 3.46
C GLY A 537 -16.66 7.70 4.76
N ILE A 538 -16.55 8.42 5.86
CA ILE A 538 -17.12 8.05 7.16
C ILE A 538 -18.18 9.09 7.53
N ILE A 539 -19.43 8.66 7.72
CA ILE A 539 -20.42 9.51 8.37
C ILE A 539 -20.09 9.52 9.86
N ARG A 540 -19.53 10.64 10.31
CA ARG A 540 -19.08 10.84 11.69
C ARG A 540 -20.24 11.15 12.61
N ALA A 541 -21.13 12.01 12.16
CA ALA A 541 -22.29 12.47 12.91
C ALA A 541 -23.46 12.75 11.98
N VAL A 542 -24.67 12.63 12.52
CA VAL A 542 -25.93 12.96 11.86
C VAL A 542 -26.65 13.98 12.74
N ASP A 543 -26.92 15.16 12.19
CA ASP A 543 -27.76 16.17 12.84
C ASP A 543 -29.15 16.14 12.19
N ALA A 544 -30.09 15.53 12.90
CA ALA A 544 -31.47 15.42 12.45
C ALA A 544 -32.22 16.76 12.52
N GLN A 545 -31.84 17.67 13.43
CA GLN A 545 -32.50 18.97 13.59
C GLN A 545 -32.12 19.91 12.47
N GLN A 546 -30.82 20.00 12.14
CA GLN A 546 -30.32 20.81 11.04
C GLN A 546 -30.38 20.10 9.68
N ARG A 547 -30.77 18.82 9.65
CA ARG A 547 -30.80 17.96 8.45
C ARG A 547 -29.45 17.89 7.75
N GLN A 548 -28.39 17.61 8.51
CA GLN A 548 -27.02 17.56 8.01
C GLN A 548 -26.30 16.25 8.37
N LEU A 549 -25.49 15.78 7.43
CA LEU A 549 -24.52 14.70 7.62
C LEU A 549 -23.12 15.32 7.72
N PHE A 550 -22.34 14.86 8.69
CA PHE A 550 -20.94 15.24 8.84
C PHE A 550 -20.05 14.12 8.32
N ILE A 551 -19.42 14.31 7.16
CA ILE A 551 -18.69 13.27 6.43
C ILE A 551 -17.19 13.54 6.44
N LEU A 552 -16.39 12.56 6.85
CA LEU A 552 -14.93 12.56 6.70
C LEU A 552 -14.54 11.93 5.36
N SER A 553 -13.71 12.61 4.58
CA SER A 553 -13.13 12.08 3.34
C SER A 553 -11.84 12.82 2.96
N PRO A 554 -10.81 12.14 2.43
CA PRO A 554 -9.63 12.80 1.90
C PRO A 554 -9.83 13.38 0.49
N LEU A 555 -11.01 13.20 -0.13
CA LEU A 555 -11.29 13.68 -1.48
C LEU A 555 -11.29 15.22 -1.54
N PRO A 556 -10.75 15.82 -2.62
CA PRO A 556 -10.82 17.26 -2.82
C PRO A 556 -12.27 17.75 -2.89
N LEU A 557 -12.52 18.99 -2.43
CA LEU A 557 -13.85 19.60 -2.46
C LEU A 557 -14.46 19.65 -3.88
N SER A 558 -13.63 19.83 -4.91
CA SER A 558 -14.05 19.79 -6.32
C SER A 558 -14.63 18.44 -6.75
N VAL A 559 -14.15 17.34 -6.16
CA VAL A 559 -14.68 15.98 -6.35
C VAL A 559 -15.93 15.79 -5.50
N LEU A 560 -15.90 16.24 -4.24
CA LEU A 560 -17.01 16.04 -3.30
C LEU A 560 -18.31 16.73 -3.77
N LYS A 561 -18.21 17.90 -4.40
CA LYS A 561 -19.36 18.62 -4.98
C LYS A 561 -20.15 17.83 -6.04
N ARG A 562 -19.57 16.76 -6.59
CA ARG A 562 -20.21 15.91 -7.61
C ARG A 562 -20.99 14.74 -6.99
N ILE A 563 -20.80 14.47 -5.70
CA ILE A 563 -21.45 13.35 -5.01
C ILE A 563 -22.90 13.71 -4.75
N ASN A 564 -23.79 12.80 -5.12
CA ASN A 564 -25.22 12.92 -4.91
C ASN A 564 -25.86 11.61 -4.41
N LEU A 565 -25.04 10.57 -4.18
CA LEU A 565 -25.48 9.28 -3.63
C LEU A 565 -24.46 8.76 -2.61
N LEU A 566 -24.93 8.41 -1.43
CA LEU A 566 -24.18 7.73 -0.39
C LEU A 566 -24.62 6.27 -0.31
N ILE A 567 -23.70 5.34 -0.57
CA ILE A 567 -23.98 3.90 -0.43
C ILE A 567 -23.43 3.41 0.91
N ARG A 568 -24.30 3.18 1.88
CA ARG A 568 -23.92 2.70 3.22
C ARG A 568 -23.48 1.23 3.18
N SER A 569 -22.30 0.97 3.73
CA SER A 569 -21.69 -0.36 3.80
C SER A 569 -22.13 -1.14 5.04
N SER A 570 -21.93 -2.46 5.04
CA SER A 570 -22.03 -3.28 6.24
C SER A 570 -20.68 -3.47 6.94
N MET A 571 -19.65 -2.71 6.55
CA MET A 571 -18.31 -2.84 7.12
C MET A 571 -18.27 -2.19 8.51
N PRO A 572 -17.78 -2.90 9.53
CA PRO A 572 -17.71 -2.36 10.88
C PRO A 572 -16.63 -1.27 10.96
N LEU A 573 -16.93 -0.23 11.73
CA LEU A 573 -16.05 0.92 11.98
C LEU A 573 -15.27 0.79 13.30
N ASP A 574 -15.52 -0.30 14.05
CA ASP A 574 -14.91 -0.63 15.34
C ASP A 574 -13.38 -0.50 15.30
N SER A 575 -12.77 -1.04 14.25
CA SER A 575 -11.32 -1.06 14.06
C SER A 575 -10.69 0.27 13.61
N ILE A 576 -11.49 1.33 13.43
CA ILE A 576 -11.03 2.65 12.97
C ILE A 576 -11.36 3.75 13.99
N LEU A 577 -12.50 3.65 14.70
CA LEU A 577 -12.95 4.69 15.63
C LEU A 577 -12.97 4.29 17.12
N LEU A 578 -12.93 3.00 17.47
CA LEU A 578 -13.14 2.57 18.86
C LEU A 578 -11.82 2.06 19.47
N SER A 579 -11.20 2.89 20.30
CA SER A 579 -10.10 2.45 21.18
C SER A 579 -10.67 1.76 22.42
N ALA A 580 -10.16 0.58 22.77
CA ALA A 580 -10.50 -0.08 24.04
C ALA A 580 -10.04 0.70 25.30
N GLN A 581 -9.28 1.80 25.13
CA GLN A 581 -8.72 2.61 26.22
C GLN A 581 -9.33 4.01 26.34
N GLU A 582 -10.40 4.33 25.60
CA GLU A 582 -11.13 5.58 25.82
C GLU A 582 -12.00 5.52 27.09
N PRO A 583 -12.22 6.65 27.78
CA PRO A 583 -13.06 6.69 28.96
C PRO A 583 -14.48 6.19 28.62
N ALA A 584 -15.13 5.57 29.61
CA ALA A 584 -16.44 4.90 29.55
C ALA A 584 -17.65 5.74 29.02
N GLN A 585 -17.42 6.93 28.45
CA GLN A 585 -18.43 7.87 27.98
C GLN A 585 -18.44 8.09 26.45
N ALA A 586 -17.56 7.45 25.69
CA ALA A 586 -17.58 7.56 24.23
C ALA A 586 -18.77 6.77 23.63
N PRO A 587 -19.55 7.35 22.70
CA PRO A 587 -20.63 6.63 22.03
C PRO A 587 -20.15 5.33 21.38
N TYR A 588 -20.96 4.27 21.47
CA TYR A 588 -20.66 2.94 20.91
C TYR A 588 -19.53 2.16 21.60
N ILE A 589 -18.92 2.69 22.67
CA ILE A 589 -17.94 1.97 23.50
C ILE A 589 -18.63 1.43 24.75
N VAL A 590 -18.42 0.15 25.02
CA VAL A 590 -18.81 -0.49 26.28
C VAL A 590 -17.54 -1.00 26.95
N THR A 591 -17.17 -0.41 28.09
CA THR A 591 -16.04 -0.84 28.95
C THR A 591 -16.58 -1.60 30.15
N ASP A 592 -15.85 -2.63 30.60
CA ASP A 592 -16.08 -3.32 31.88
C ASP A 592 -17.46 -4.00 32.08
N VAL A 593 -18.04 -4.56 31.02
CA VAL A 593 -19.24 -5.40 31.13
C VAL A 593 -18.90 -6.84 30.72
N VAL A 594 -19.06 -7.78 31.66
CA VAL A 594 -19.13 -9.22 31.34
C VAL A 594 -20.30 -9.38 30.38
N ALA A 595 -20.07 -9.93 29.20
CA ALA A 595 -21.11 -10.16 28.19
C ALA A 595 -22.13 -11.19 28.69
N SER A 596 -23.01 -10.80 29.62
CA SER A 596 -24.03 -11.68 30.19
C SER A 596 -25.43 -11.38 29.70
N ASP A 597 -25.75 -10.20 29.14
CA ASP A 597 -27.09 -9.96 28.59
C ASP A 597 -27.09 -8.94 27.45
N GLY A 598 -27.64 -9.32 26.29
CA GLY A 598 -28.03 -8.39 25.23
C GLY A 598 -27.33 -8.52 23.87
N THR A 599 -27.24 -9.72 23.30
CA THR A 599 -26.95 -9.96 21.87
C THR A 599 -28.15 -9.54 20.99
N GLY A 600 -28.49 -8.24 20.99
CA GLY A 600 -29.66 -7.70 20.26
C GLY A 600 -29.34 -6.67 19.18
N SER A 601 -28.15 -6.08 19.15
CA SER A 601 -27.79 -4.99 18.22
C SER A 601 -26.87 -5.43 17.06
N ALA A 602 -26.38 -6.66 17.08
CA ALA A 602 -25.65 -7.23 15.95
C ALA A 602 -26.64 -7.79 14.93
N VAL A 603 -26.48 -7.41 13.65
CA VAL A 603 -27.18 -8.08 12.54
C VAL A 603 -26.94 -9.58 12.67
N MET A 604 -28.02 -10.34 12.80
CA MET A 604 -27.97 -11.80 12.86
C MET A 604 -27.38 -12.31 11.54
N GLN A 605 -26.09 -12.61 11.53
CA GLN A 605 -25.42 -13.15 10.37
C GLN A 605 -25.87 -14.60 10.19
N SER A 606 -26.80 -14.85 9.27
CA SER A 606 -27.20 -16.21 8.91
C SER A 606 -25.98 -16.95 8.34
N ARG A 607 -25.45 -17.91 9.10
CA ARG A 607 -24.39 -18.81 8.61
C ARG A 607 -25.01 -19.87 7.70
N ASN A 608 -25.27 -19.52 6.44
CA ASN A 608 -25.88 -20.42 5.46
C ASN A 608 -24.98 -21.58 4.99
N ASN A 609 -23.78 -21.75 5.57
CA ASN A 609 -22.81 -22.78 5.17
C ASN A 609 -22.72 -23.98 6.13
N LEU A 610 -23.60 -24.10 7.13
CA LEU A 610 -23.75 -25.34 7.89
C LEU A 610 -24.74 -26.25 7.16
N LYS A 611 -24.22 -27.23 6.38
CA LYS A 611 -25.01 -28.40 6.02
C LYS A 611 -25.42 -29.07 7.34
N ARG A 612 -26.69 -28.87 7.76
CA ARG A 612 -27.28 -29.68 8.83
C ARG A 612 -27.15 -31.13 8.39
N LYS A 613 -26.46 -31.94 9.19
CA LYS A 613 -26.46 -33.39 9.04
C LYS A 613 -27.94 -33.80 9.01
N ARG A 614 -28.40 -34.41 7.91
CA ARG A 614 -29.69 -35.11 7.94
C ARG A 614 -29.45 -36.30 8.85
N ASP A 615 -29.92 -36.21 10.08
CA ASP A 615 -30.07 -37.39 10.92
C ASP A 615 -31.19 -38.23 10.28
N GLY A 616 -30.77 -39.21 9.48
CA GLY A 616 -31.61 -40.28 8.98
C GLY A 616 -31.83 -41.29 10.09
N LYS A 617 -33.06 -41.81 10.14
CA LYS A 617 -33.49 -42.95 10.97
C LYS A 617 -32.59 -44.16 10.84
#